data_AF-A0A2X3K3M9-F1
#
_entry.id   AF-A0A2X3K3M9-F1
#
_cell.length_a   1.000
_cell.length_b   1.000
_cell.length_c   1.000
_cell.angle_alpha   90.00
_cell.angle_beta   90.00
_cell.angle_gamma   90.00
#
_symmetry.space_group_name_H-M   'P 1'
#
loop_
_entity.id
_entity.type
_entity.pdbx_description
1 polymer ?
#
loop_
_entity_poly.entity_id
_entity_poly.type
_entity_poly.pdbx_seq_one_letter_code
_entity_poly.pdbx_strand_id
1 'polypeptide(L)' 'MSRPTIIINDLDAERIDILLEQPAYAGLPIADALNAELDRAQMCSPEEMPHDVVTMNSRG' A
#
# COMPACT_ATOMS: atom_id res chain seq x y z
N MET A 1 17.36 -9.19 10.57
CA MET A 1 16.86 -8.91 9.20
C MET A 1 15.71 -7.94 9.34
N SER A 2 15.79 -6.77 8.70
CA SER A 2 14.67 -5.82 8.63
C SER A 2 13.58 -6.38 7.71
N ARG A 3 12.32 -6.06 8.01
CA ARG A 3 11.18 -6.45 7.16
C ARG A 3 11.33 -5.77 5.78
N PRO A 4 11.29 -6.50 4.65
CA PRO A 4 11.36 -5.90 3.33
C PRO A 4 10.19 -4.94 3.12
N THR A 5 10.39 -3.86 2.36
CA THR A 5 9.35 -2.88 2.01
C THR A 5 8.49 -3.42 0.88
N ILE A 6 7.21 -3.05 0.86
CA ILE A 6 6.37 -3.25 -0.33
C ILE A 6 6.74 -2.26 -1.44
N ILE A 7 6.33 -2.57 -2.67
CA ILE A 7 6.37 -1.65 -3.81
C ILE A 7 4.91 -1.28 -4.12
N ILE A 8 4.63 0.01 -4.28
CA ILE A 8 3.30 0.53 -4.58
C ILE A 8 3.41 1.73 -5.51
N ASN A 9 2.40 1.97 -6.34
CA ASN A 9 2.33 3.18 -7.15
C ASN A 9 1.59 4.31 -6.42
N ASP A 10 1.83 5.55 -6.83
CA ASP A 10 1.27 6.75 -6.19
C ASP A 10 -0.26 6.72 -6.10
N LEU A 11 -0.94 6.26 -7.17
CA LEU A 11 -2.39 6.21 -7.23
C LEU A 11 -2.97 5.20 -6.23
N ASP A 12 -2.38 4.02 -6.12
CA ASP A 12 -2.85 3.00 -5.18
C ASP A 12 -2.53 3.36 -3.73
N ALA A 13 -1.40 4.01 -3.47
CA ALA A 13 -1.09 4.54 -2.13
C ALA A 13 -2.15 5.56 -1.69
N GLU A 14 -2.45 6.56 -2.53
CA GLU A 14 -3.47 7.57 -2.23
C GLU A 14 -4.86 6.94 -2.00
N ARG A 15 -5.24 5.96 -2.83
CA ARG A 15 -6.51 5.25 -2.68
C ARG A 15 -6.61 4.49 -1.37
N ILE A 16 -5.52 3.85 -0.93
CA ILE A 16 -5.49 3.13 0.34
C ILE A 16 -5.48 4.11 1.51
N ASP A 17 -4.71 5.21 1.45
CA ASP A 17 -4.70 6.24 2.49
C ASP A 17 -6.11 6.79 2.74
N ILE A 18 -6.81 7.21 1.67
CA ILE A 18 -8.20 7.69 1.76
C ILE A 18 -9.14 6.62 2.32
N LEU A 19 -8.93 5.35 1.98
CA LEU A 19 -9.72 4.25 2.52
C LEU A 19 -9.50 4.10 4.03
N LEU A 20 -8.24 4.15 4.49
CA LEU A 20 -7.88 3.97 5.89
C LEU A 20 -8.32 5.13 6.79
N GLU A 21 -8.52 6.32 6.22
CA GLU A 21 -9.12 7.48 6.91
C GLU A 21 -10.64 7.34 7.14
N GLN A 22 -11.33 6.42 6.47
CA GLN A 22 -12.78 6.28 6.65
C GLN A 22 -13.14 5.78 8.06
N PRO A 23 -14.23 6.27 8.68
CA PRO A 23 -14.61 5.89 10.04
C PRO A 23 -14.78 4.39 10.29
N ALA A 24 -15.07 3.60 9.25
CA ALA A 24 -15.20 2.16 9.35
C ALA A 24 -13.85 1.44 9.59
N TYR A 25 -12.73 2.06 9.22
CA TYR A 25 -11.39 1.48 9.28
C TYR A 25 -10.45 2.28 10.20
N ALA A 26 -10.69 3.58 10.33
CA ALA A 26 -9.95 4.47 11.21
C ALA A 26 -9.93 3.93 12.65
N GLY A 27 -8.73 3.78 13.21
CA GLY A 27 -8.53 3.26 14.58
C GLY A 27 -8.51 1.73 14.71
N LEU A 28 -8.64 0.98 13.60
CA LEU A 28 -8.34 -0.45 13.62
C LEU A 28 -6.82 -0.65 13.71
N PRO A 29 -6.31 -1.55 14.58
CA PRO A 29 -4.87 -1.82 14.67
C PRO A 29 -4.23 -2.26 13.35
N ILE A 30 -5.02 -2.90 12.47
CA ILE A 30 -4.55 -3.30 11.14
C ILE A 30 -4.41 -2.12 10.18
N ALA A 31 -5.23 -1.07 10.33
CA ALA A 31 -5.10 0.16 9.55
C ALA A 31 -3.81 0.88 9.93
N ASP A 32 -3.50 0.99 11.22
CA ASP A 32 -2.23 1.57 11.70
C ASP A 32 -1.03 0.78 11.18
N ALA A 33 -1.10 -0.56 11.21
CA ALA A 33 -0.04 -1.42 10.71
C ALA A 33 0.16 -1.30 9.19
N LEU A 34 -0.92 -1.08 8.43
CA LEU A 34 -0.86 -0.85 6.99
C LEU A 34 -0.33 0.54 6.65
N ASN A 35 -0.76 1.59 7.36
CA ASN A 35 -0.20 2.95 7.23
C ASN A 35 1.32 2.94 7.48
N ALA A 36 1.77 2.29 8.56
CA ALA A 36 3.21 2.16 8.84
C ALA A 36 3.97 1.34 7.78
N GLU A 37 3.28 0.52 6.99
CA GLU A 37 3.86 -0.18 5.84
C GLU A 37 3.94 0.73 4.60
N LEU A 38 2.90 1.54 4.35
CA LEU A 38 2.86 2.53 3.27
C LEU A 38 3.91 3.62 3.49
N ASP A 39 4.10 4.10 4.73
CA ASP A 39 5.09 5.12 5.10
C ASP A 39 6.53 4.77 4.71
N ARG A 40 6.84 3.47 4.64
CA ARG A 40 8.15 2.95 4.29
C ARG A 40 8.19 2.26 2.92
N ALA A 41 7.08 2.30 2.18
CA ALA A 41 6.97 1.65 0.89
C ALA A 41 7.92 2.27 -0.13
N GLN A 42 8.35 1.45 -1.09
CA GLN A 42 9.02 1.94 -2.28
C GLN A 42 7.97 2.39 -3.29
N MET A 43 7.98 3.67 -3.63
CA MET A 43 7.12 4.23 -4.68
C MET A 43 7.71 3.96 -6.07
N CYS A 44 6.86 3.64 -7.03
CA CYS A 44 7.22 3.60 -8.45
C CYS A 44 6.05 4.09 -9.32
N SER A 45 6.34 4.49 -10.56
CA SER A 45 5.25 4.72 -11.52
C SER A 45 4.58 3.40 -11.89
N PRO A 46 3.29 3.39 -12.28
CA PRO A 46 2.59 2.17 -12.70
C PRO A 46 3.32 1.40 -13.81
N GLU A 47 3.99 2.09 -14.73
CA GLU A 47 4.74 1.50 -15.84
C GLU A 47 6.03 0.79 -15.40
N GLU A 48 6.56 1.15 -14.24
CA GLU A 48 7.80 0.59 -13.66
C GLU A 48 7.52 -0.57 -12.69
N MET A 49 6.25 -0.86 -12.44
CA MET A 49 5.84 -1.91 -11.52
C MET A 49 6.36 -3.29 -11.97
N PRO A 50 7.09 -4.03 -11.11
CA PRO A 50 7.55 -5.37 -11.45
C PRO A 50 6.37 -6.32 -11.72
N HIS A 51 6.50 -7.17 -12.73
CA HIS A 51 5.43 -8.08 -13.18
C HIS A 51 5.06 -9.17 -12.17
N ASP A 52 5.93 -9.46 -11.21
CA ASP A 52 5.74 -10.45 -10.15
C ASP A 52 5.20 -9.85 -8.85
N VAL A 53 4.96 -8.53 -8.82
CA VAL A 53 4.35 -7.84 -7.68
C VAL A 53 2.82 -7.86 -7.80
N VAL A 54 2.16 -8.32 -6.75
CA VAL A 54 0.70 -8.24 -6.62
C VAL A 54 0.33 -6.79 -6.32
N THR A 55 -0.41 -6.16 -7.23
CA THR A 55 -0.94 -4.80 -7.08
C THR A 55 -2.44 -4.78 -6.87
N MET A 56 -3.00 -3.60 -6.58
CA MET A 56 -4.46 -3.42 -6.51
C MET A 56 -5.12 -3.80 -7.84
N ASN A 57 -6.21 -4.56 -7.76
CA ASN A 57 -6.97 -5.09 -8.90
C ASN A 57 -6.21 -6.11 -9.79
N SER A 58 -5.05 -6.58 -9.37
CA SER A 58 -4.37 -7.70 -10.04
C SER A 58 -5.26 -8.95 -10.03
N ARG A 59 -5.14 -9.76 -11.08
CA ARG A 59 -5.80 -11.07 -11.18
C ARG A 59 -4.71 -12.13 -11.20
N GLY A 60 -4.80 -13.08 -10.28
CA GLY A 60 -3.96 -14.28 -10.25
C GLY A 60 -4.36 -15.31 -11.29
#